data_AF-A0A8T4F5W8-F1
#
_entry.id   AF-A0A8T4F5W8-F1
#
_cell.length_a   1.000
_cell.length_b   1.000
_cell.length_c   1.000
_cell.angle_alpha   90.00
_cell.angle_beta   90.00
_cell.angle_gamma   90.00
#
_symmetry.space_group_name_H-M   'P 1'
#
loop_
_entity.id
_entity.type
_entity.pdbx_description
1 polymer ?
#
loop_
_entity_poly.entity_id
_entity_poly.type
_entity_poly.pdbx_seq_one_letter_code
_entity_poly.pdbx_strand_id
1 'polypeptide(L)'
;MPDGMPDGVAPGSAAPSVRIVLEPVHRPKVPAAVLRRIAAAHPEVAAHLPTGDPDRLVVGDGVALGHDPGDRSPFLAHVFDPVTNRGVELRGVVGRPDKAEVRPSALRARPQPAELKRAEAVLRADPGFPAAPGVIVYQPMPPLADLERPDGTSVRRPTLGVYNPAGGPRHQIVAVDLAAAAVDWHPAGVAAHTDDDCEEHLPEGVGSLRDRGGPDQVRVRVMRGDSEVWSLIVVRPRASAPQPDGSGVELLDVRYQGRRVLRQAHVPVLNVLYAEGITFRDWANQETRFSATGTDPVGWGWRVCSAPPRTILERPDSDAGDFQGVAFYHDGQELRIVSEIQAGWYRYMSDWRLADDGSIRPRFGFAGTKDPMTCHRHTHHAYWRLDFDLGAGGEVVAQLDDNGGLTPDETPISRETTRRRRGPVVGWQVRAKSGERGYRIWPGEHDGTADAFGVSDVWFLRHHPDELHDGGRMGEVSDTRAHIGRFLNDEHIEGADVVVWYAGHFTHDELVPEPHQGHITGPDLIPR
;
A
#
# COMPACT_ATOMS: atom_id res chain seq x y z
N MET A 1 -64.83 39.24 5.50
CA MET A 1 -64.46 38.16 4.56
C MET A 1 -63.44 38.74 3.61
N PRO A 2 -62.18 38.33 3.76
CA PRO A 2 -61.42 37.92 2.59
C PRO A 2 -60.57 36.65 2.82
N ASP A 3 -60.47 35.90 1.73
CA ASP A 3 -59.34 35.15 1.17
C ASP A 3 -58.57 34.12 2.01
N GLY A 4 -58.76 32.86 1.61
CA GLY A 4 -58.01 31.71 2.05
C GLY A 4 -56.61 31.62 1.42
N MET A 5 -55.63 31.27 2.26
CA MET A 5 -54.35 30.72 1.82
C MET A 5 -54.46 29.19 1.75
N PRO A 6 -53.90 28.53 0.73
CA PRO A 6 -53.74 27.08 0.75
C PRO A 6 -52.47 26.72 1.53
N ASP A 7 -52.65 26.18 2.73
CA ASP A 7 -51.63 25.38 3.42
C ASP A 7 -51.51 24.02 2.72
N GLY A 8 -50.30 23.65 2.30
CA GLY A 8 -50.07 22.34 1.70
C GLY A 8 -48.72 22.15 1.03
N VAL A 9 -47.61 22.55 1.67
CA VAL A 9 -46.31 21.98 1.31
C VAL A 9 -46.20 20.64 2.04
N ALA A 10 -46.30 19.55 1.28
CA ALA A 10 -46.04 18.21 1.79
C ALA A 10 -44.63 18.17 2.42
N PRO A 11 -44.45 17.54 3.59
CA PRO A 11 -43.11 17.33 4.15
C PRO A 11 -42.31 16.53 3.11
N GLY A 12 -41.22 17.14 2.62
CA GLY A 12 -40.30 16.49 1.70
C GLY A 12 -39.91 15.12 2.25
N SER A 13 -39.99 14.08 1.42
CA SER A 13 -39.57 12.75 1.81
C SER A 13 -38.15 12.86 2.36
N ALA A 14 -37.96 12.48 3.62
CA ALA A 14 -36.63 12.38 4.20
C ALA A 14 -35.76 11.58 3.23
N ALA A 15 -34.61 12.15 2.83
CA ALA A 15 -33.69 11.46 1.94
C ALA A 15 -33.43 10.05 2.52
N PRO A 16 -33.46 9.00 1.69
CA PRO A 16 -33.29 7.64 2.19
C PRO A 16 -31.97 7.53 2.96
N SER A 17 -32.06 7.04 4.21
CA SER A 17 -30.90 6.90 5.09
C SER A 17 -29.87 5.96 4.48
N VAL A 18 -28.60 6.38 4.49
CA VAL A 18 -27.48 5.52 4.07
C VAL A 18 -26.99 4.70 5.26
N ARG A 19 -26.74 3.41 5.04
CA ARG A 19 -26.21 2.48 6.05
C ARG A 19 -25.03 1.70 5.51
N ILE A 20 -23.94 1.69 6.26
CA ILE A 20 -22.76 0.85 6.00
C ILE A 20 -22.89 -0.42 6.85
N VAL A 21 -22.81 -1.59 6.22
CA VAL A 21 -22.88 -2.90 6.89
C VAL A 21 -21.53 -3.58 6.74
N LEU A 22 -20.95 -4.00 7.86
CA LEU A 22 -19.69 -4.72 7.90
C LEU A 22 -19.91 -6.15 8.39
N GLU A 23 -19.29 -7.12 7.72
CA GLU A 23 -19.30 -8.53 8.11
C GLU A 23 -17.87 -9.10 7.99
N PRO A 24 -17.31 -9.75 9.03
CA PRO A 24 -16.03 -10.43 8.90
C PRO A 24 -16.11 -11.52 7.83
N VAL A 25 -15.10 -11.59 6.97
CA VAL A 25 -15.00 -12.67 5.97
C VAL A 25 -13.62 -13.31 6.02
N HIS A 26 -13.57 -14.60 5.75
CA HIS A 26 -12.30 -15.32 5.67
C HIS A 26 -11.82 -15.39 4.22
N ARG A 27 -10.52 -15.21 4.01
CA ARG A 27 -9.87 -15.50 2.72
C ARG A 27 -9.25 -16.89 2.80
N PRO A 28 -9.52 -17.78 1.84
CA PRO A 28 -8.78 -19.02 1.73
C PRO A 28 -7.28 -18.73 1.71
N LYS A 29 -6.53 -19.42 2.57
CA LYS A 29 -5.09 -19.23 2.73
C LYS A 29 -4.46 -20.46 3.34
N VAL A 30 -3.16 -20.62 3.13
CA VAL A 30 -2.33 -21.52 3.92
C VAL A 30 -1.76 -20.71 5.09
N PRO A 31 -2.11 -21.02 6.34
CA PRO A 31 -1.64 -20.24 7.49
C PRO A 31 -0.11 -20.27 7.60
N ALA A 32 0.50 -19.15 8.01
CA ALA A 32 1.94 -19.01 8.22
C ALA A 32 2.53 -20.11 9.11
N ALA A 33 1.80 -20.55 10.14
CA ALA A 33 2.22 -21.65 11.01
C ALA A 33 2.29 -23.01 10.29
N VAL A 34 1.40 -23.26 9.32
CA VAL A 34 1.44 -24.45 8.46
C VAL A 34 2.63 -24.35 7.51
N LEU A 35 2.79 -23.20 6.85
CA LEU A 35 3.91 -22.95 5.92
C LEU A 35 5.26 -23.05 6.62
N ARG A 36 5.39 -22.54 7.85
CA ARG A 36 6.61 -22.70 8.68
C ARG A 36 6.96 -24.16 8.91
N ARG A 37 5.98 -25.00 9.24
CA ARG A 37 6.21 -26.46 9.40
C ARG A 37 6.59 -27.13 8.09
N ILE A 38 5.94 -26.76 6.99
CA ILE A 38 6.28 -27.27 5.65
C ILE A 38 7.71 -26.89 5.29
N ALA A 39 8.06 -25.61 5.44
CA ALA A 39 9.38 -25.09 5.15
C ALA A 39 10.47 -25.81 5.97
N ALA A 40 10.25 -25.98 7.28
CA ALA A 40 11.16 -26.69 8.17
C ALA A 40 11.40 -28.16 7.78
N ALA A 41 10.39 -28.82 7.21
CA ALA A 41 10.48 -30.22 6.80
C ALA A 41 10.93 -30.41 5.33
N HIS A 42 11.01 -29.33 4.55
CA HIS A 42 11.25 -29.41 3.10
C HIS A 42 12.76 -29.50 2.79
N PRO A 43 13.24 -30.57 2.13
CA PRO A 43 14.68 -30.75 1.87
C PRO A 43 15.33 -29.61 1.10
N GLU A 44 14.65 -29.07 0.08
CA GLU A 44 15.17 -27.94 -0.70
C GLU A 44 15.24 -26.64 0.13
N VAL A 45 14.30 -26.44 1.08
CA VAL A 45 14.38 -25.29 1.98
C VAL A 45 15.57 -25.45 2.91
N ALA A 46 15.78 -26.62 3.50
CA ALA A 46 16.93 -26.89 4.36
C ALA A 46 18.28 -26.72 3.62
N ALA A 47 18.33 -27.03 2.32
CA ALA A 47 19.50 -26.81 1.49
C ALA A 47 19.81 -25.31 1.29
N HIS A 48 18.79 -24.45 1.23
CA HIS A 48 18.95 -23.00 1.09
C HIS A 48 19.10 -22.26 2.44
N LEU A 49 18.42 -22.75 3.48
CA LEU A 49 18.31 -22.17 4.84
C LEU A 49 18.87 -23.16 5.89
N PRO A 50 20.20 -23.25 6.06
CA PRO A 50 20.85 -24.34 6.79
C PRO A 50 20.70 -24.30 8.32
N THR A 51 20.17 -23.21 8.89
CA THR A 51 20.03 -23.04 10.35
C THR A 51 18.95 -23.93 10.97
N GLY A 52 17.98 -24.42 10.18
CA GLY A 52 17.04 -25.48 10.54
C GLY A 52 16.06 -25.21 11.69
N ASP A 53 16.14 -24.06 12.39
CA ASP A 53 15.23 -23.68 13.49
C ASP A 53 13.93 -23.09 12.93
N PRO A 54 12.80 -23.82 12.96
CA PRO A 54 11.54 -23.36 12.37
C PRO A 54 11.01 -22.09 13.03
N ASP A 55 11.24 -21.94 14.34
CA ASP A 55 10.67 -20.86 15.14
C ASP A 55 11.34 -19.51 14.86
N ARG A 56 12.51 -19.52 14.20
CA ARG A 56 13.21 -18.32 13.73
C ARG A 56 12.78 -17.87 12.34
N LEU A 57 12.13 -18.73 11.57
CA LEU A 57 11.72 -18.41 10.21
C LEU A 57 10.60 -17.36 10.22
N VAL A 58 10.85 -16.26 9.52
CA VAL A 58 9.86 -15.24 9.18
C VAL A 58 9.05 -15.77 8.01
N VAL A 59 7.76 -16.02 8.25
CA VAL A 59 6.84 -16.63 7.28
C VAL A 59 5.51 -15.90 7.36
N GLY A 60 5.01 -15.45 6.21
CA GLY A 60 3.67 -14.89 6.06
C GLY A 60 2.64 -15.95 5.64
N ASP A 61 1.36 -15.57 5.60
CA ASP A 61 0.31 -16.44 5.07
C ASP A 61 0.45 -16.62 3.56
N GLY A 62 0.19 -17.84 3.08
CA GLY A 62 0.06 -18.16 1.65
C GLY A 62 -1.37 -17.89 1.20
N VAL A 63 -1.67 -16.61 0.97
CA VAL A 63 -3.01 -16.16 0.60
C VAL A 63 -3.42 -16.71 -0.78
N ALA A 64 -4.65 -17.19 -0.92
CA ALA A 64 -5.17 -17.67 -2.20
C ALA A 64 -5.18 -16.55 -3.24
N LEU A 65 -4.57 -16.84 -4.39
CA LEU A 65 -4.45 -15.97 -5.55
C LEU A 65 -5.52 -16.30 -6.61
N GLY A 66 -5.68 -15.37 -7.55
CA GLY A 66 -6.57 -15.49 -8.70
C GLY A 66 -8.00 -15.00 -8.47
N HIS A 67 -8.77 -15.12 -9.56
CA HIS A 67 -10.06 -14.48 -9.76
C HIS A 67 -11.17 -14.82 -8.75
N ASP A 68 -11.27 -16.09 -8.35
CA ASP A 68 -12.26 -16.58 -7.37
C ASP A 68 -11.54 -17.55 -6.41
N PRO A 69 -10.93 -17.02 -5.32
CA PRO A 69 -10.01 -17.79 -4.50
C PRO A 69 -10.69 -18.95 -3.77
N GLY A 70 -10.04 -20.12 -3.76
CA GLY A 70 -10.48 -21.32 -3.06
C GLY A 70 -9.35 -22.34 -2.87
N ASP A 71 -9.67 -23.57 -2.49
CA ASP A 71 -8.66 -24.59 -2.18
C ASP A 71 -7.79 -24.99 -3.37
N ARG A 72 -8.27 -24.79 -4.60
CA ARG A 72 -7.49 -25.06 -5.82
C ARG A 72 -6.69 -23.84 -6.30
N SER A 73 -6.81 -22.71 -5.62
CA SER A 73 -6.08 -21.51 -5.98
C SER A 73 -4.59 -21.66 -5.72
N PRO A 74 -3.75 -21.06 -6.58
CA PRO A 74 -2.35 -20.94 -6.27
C PRO A 74 -2.14 -20.05 -5.04
N PHE A 75 -1.04 -20.25 -4.34
CA PHE A 75 -0.51 -19.31 -3.35
C PHE A 75 0.98 -19.09 -3.61
N LEU A 76 1.46 -17.92 -3.19
CA LEU A 76 2.86 -17.59 -3.08
C LEU A 76 3.13 -17.14 -1.64
N ALA A 77 4.17 -17.67 -1.02
CA ALA A 77 4.59 -17.26 0.32
C ALA A 77 6.11 -17.14 0.40
N HIS A 78 6.59 -16.18 1.19
CA HIS A 78 8.01 -16.00 1.45
C HIS A 78 8.39 -16.59 2.81
N VAL A 79 9.50 -17.31 2.83
CA VAL A 79 10.15 -17.85 4.03
C VAL A 79 11.53 -17.25 4.12
N PHE A 80 11.85 -16.60 5.24
CA PHE A 80 13.11 -15.90 5.42
C PHE A 80 13.77 -16.29 6.74
N ASP A 81 15.06 -16.59 6.71
CA ASP A 81 15.89 -16.79 7.89
C ASP A 81 16.70 -15.52 8.18
N PRO A 82 16.41 -14.80 9.29
CA PRO A 82 17.13 -13.59 9.65
C PRO A 82 18.57 -13.84 10.10
N VAL A 83 18.95 -15.07 10.47
CA VAL A 83 20.32 -15.38 10.91
C VAL A 83 21.26 -15.54 9.72
N THR A 84 20.87 -16.32 8.71
CA THR A 84 21.67 -16.48 7.49
C THR A 84 21.45 -15.36 6.47
N ASN A 85 20.45 -14.50 6.70
CA ASN A 85 20.03 -13.44 5.80
C ASN A 85 19.63 -13.97 4.40
N ARG A 86 18.92 -15.11 4.38
CA ARG A 86 18.52 -15.81 3.15
C ARG A 86 17.03 -16.08 3.15
N GLY A 87 16.42 -16.10 1.96
CA GLY A 87 15.01 -16.39 1.78
C GLY A 87 14.73 -17.37 0.65
N VAL A 88 13.54 -17.96 0.70
CA VAL A 88 12.96 -18.77 -0.36
C VAL A 88 11.49 -18.41 -0.56
N GLU A 89 10.99 -18.66 -1.76
CA GLU A 89 9.58 -18.63 -2.11
C GLU A 89 9.01 -20.05 -2.10
N LEU A 90 7.84 -20.19 -1.49
CA LEU A 90 6.99 -21.37 -1.61
C LEU A 90 5.86 -21.04 -2.59
N ARG A 91 5.78 -21.80 -3.68
CA ARG A 91 4.75 -21.67 -4.71
C ARG A 91 3.94 -22.95 -4.77
N GLY A 92 2.65 -22.90 -4.44
CA GLY A 92 1.84 -24.10 -4.32
C GLY A 92 0.37 -23.85 -4.54
N VAL A 93 -0.45 -24.82 -4.13
CA VAL A 93 -1.92 -24.75 -4.17
C VAL A 93 -2.45 -24.86 -2.75
N VAL A 94 -3.45 -24.04 -2.40
CA VAL A 94 -3.92 -23.88 -1.02
C VAL A 94 -4.32 -25.21 -0.36
N GLY A 95 -5.01 -26.08 -1.09
CA GLY A 95 -5.46 -27.40 -0.61
C GLY A 95 -4.37 -28.49 -0.62
N ARG A 96 -3.18 -28.22 -1.18
CA ARG A 96 -2.03 -29.14 -1.19
C ARG A 96 -0.71 -28.39 -0.96
N PRO A 97 -0.55 -27.71 0.19
CA PRO A 97 0.60 -26.86 0.43
C PRO A 97 1.91 -27.64 0.64
N ASP A 98 1.82 -28.92 0.99
CA ASP A 98 2.95 -29.85 1.10
C ASP A 98 3.64 -30.16 -0.25
N LYS A 99 2.99 -29.79 -1.37
CA LYS A 99 3.51 -29.95 -2.73
C LYS A 99 4.06 -28.64 -3.31
N ALA A 100 4.30 -27.64 -2.46
CA ALA A 100 4.85 -26.37 -2.91
C ALA A 100 6.24 -26.55 -3.51
N GLU A 101 6.48 -25.91 -4.65
CA GLU A 101 7.81 -25.72 -5.24
C GLU A 101 8.58 -24.69 -4.41
N VAL A 102 9.88 -24.91 -4.25
CA VAL A 102 10.78 -23.99 -3.57
C VAL A 102 11.64 -23.26 -4.59
N ARG A 103 11.72 -21.93 -4.47
CA ARG A 103 12.65 -21.12 -5.26
C ARG A 103 13.49 -20.23 -4.36
N PRO A 104 14.81 -20.06 -4.61
CA PRO A 104 15.59 -19.03 -3.93
C PRO A 104 14.95 -17.65 -4.08
N SER A 105 14.95 -16.86 -3.02
CA SER A 105 14.42 -15.50 -3.04
C SER A 105 15.49 -14.50 -2.64
N ALA A 106 15.60 -13.41 -3.40
CA ALA A 106 16.44 -12.25 -3.08
C ALA A 106 15.71 -11.24 -2.16
N LEU A 107 14.46 -11.53 -1.79
CA LEU A 107 13.68 -10.69 -0.89
C LEU A 107 14.35 -10.63 0.49
N ARG A 108 14.67 -9.41 0.94
CA ARG A 108 15.08 -9.16 2.33
C ARG A 108 13.87 -8.71 3.13
N ALA A 109 13.40 -9.58 4.02
CA ALA A 109 12.26 -9.22 4.89
C ALA A 109 12.63 -8.02 5.78
N ARG A 110 11.69 -7.09 5.96
CA ARG A 110 11.86 -5.96 6.87
C ARG A 110 12.01 -6.43 8.32
N PRO A 111 12.72 -5.66 9.18
CA PRO A 111 12.81 -5.97 10.60
C PRO A 111 11.43 -6.14 11.23
N GLN A 112 11.23 -7.28 11.90
CA GLN A 112 9.97 -7.54 12.58
C GLN A 112 9.90 -6.75 13.90
N PRO A 113 8.71 -6.47 14.46
CA PRO A 113 8.60 -5.73 15.72
C PRO A 113 9.42 -6.31 16.88
N ALA A 114 9.53 -7.64 16.96
CA ALA A 114 10.38 -8.29 17.96
C ALA A 114 11.88 -8.10 17.69
N GLU A 115 12.29 -8.04 16.43
CA GLU A 115 13.66 -7.77 16.01
C GLU A 115 14.08 -6.33 16.36
N LEU A 116 13.22 -5.35 16.04
CA LEU A 116 13.43 -3.94 16.38
C LEU A 116 13.55 -3.71 17.89
N LYS A 117 12.70 -4.36 18.70
CA LYS A 117 12.80 -4.28 20.17
C LYS A 117 14.10 -4.84 20.74
N ARG A 118 14.61 -5.94 20.16
CA ARG A 118 15.93 -6.47 20.56
C ARG A 118 17.03 -5.52 20.15
N ALA A 119 16.94 -4.93 18.95
CA ALA A 119 17.92 -3.97 18.48
C ALA A 119 17.93 -2.71 19.36
N GLU A 120 16.75 -2.22 19.75
CA GLU A 120 16.61 -1.09 20.68
C GLU A 120 17.24 -1.41 22.04
N ALA A 121 17.07 -2.63 22.55
CA ALA A 121 17.68 -3.05 23.82
C ALA A 121 19.21 -3.06 23.75
N VAL A 122 19.80 -3.52 22.64
CA VAL A 122 21.25 -3.46 22.40
C VAL A 122 21.71 -1.99 22.32
N LEU A 123 21.00 -1.16 21.54
CA LEU A 123 21.32 0.25 21.39
C LEU A 123 21.29 1.01 22.72
N ARG A 124 20.26 0.80 23.54
CA ARG A 124 20.14 1.46 24.85
C ARG A 124 21.18 1.01 25.87
N ALA A 125 21.78 -0.17 25.67
CA ALA A 125 22.86 -0.68 26.50
C ALA A 125 24.25 -0.20 26.03
N ASP A 126 24.35 0.38 24.84
CA ASP A 126 25.60 0.88 24.28
C ASP A 126 26.08 2.13 25.05
N PRO A 127 27.38 2.23 25.40
CA PRO A 127 27.92 3.39 26.11
C PRO A 127 27.77 4.73 25.37
N GLY A 128 27.62 4.71 24.04
CA GLY A 128 27.42 5.90 23.22
C GLY A 128 25.98 6.43 23.24
N PHE A 129 25.02 5.68 23.82
CA PHE A 129 23.62 6.07 23.79
C PHE A 129 23.34 7.35 24.61
N PRO A 130 22.68 8.38 24.05
CA PRO A 130 22.35 9.58 24.79
C PRO A 130 21.26 9.27 25.83
N ALA A 131 21.62 9.24 27.11
CA ALA A 131 20.70 8.98 28.21
C ALA A 131 19.85 10.21 28.61
N ALA A 132 19.63 11.15 27.69
CA ALA A 132 18.86 12.37 27.96
C ALA A 132 17.35 12.07 28.02
N PRO A 133 16.57 12.78 28.86
CA PRO A 133 15.12 12.72 28.82
C PRO A 133 14.58 13.10 27.43
N GLY A 134 13.57 12.37 26.95
CA GLY A 134 12.91 12.67 25.67
C GLY A 134 13.59 12.09 24.43
N VAL A 135 14.66 11.30 24.57
CA VAL A 135 15.26 10.59 23.44
C VAL A 135 14.29 9.55 22.89
N ILE A 136 14.06 9.60 21.58
CA ILE A 136 13.20 8.66 20.86
C ILE A 136 14.09 7.75 20.00
N VAL A 137 13.86 6.44 20.11
CA VAL A 137 14.43 5.45 19.19
C VAL A 137 13.33 5.06 18.22
N TYR A 138 13.52 5.33 16.92
CA TYR A 138 12.52 5.09 15.88
C TYR A 138 13.05 4.19 14.78
N GLN A 139 12.17 3.73 13.89
CA GLN A 139 12.55 2.97 12.69
C GLN A 139 12.78 3.95 11.53
N PRO A 140 14.00 4.08 10.99
CA PRO A 140 14.31 5.00 9.90
C PRO A 140 14.22 4.31 8.52
N MET A 141 14.53 5.05 7.46
CA MET A 141 14.89 4.50 6.15
C MET A 141 16.41 4.62 5.90
N PRO A 142 17.04 3.66 5.20
CA PRO A 142 16.52 2.32 4.93
C PRO A 142 16.32 1.53 6.25
N PRO A 143 15.42 0.52 6.29
CA PRO A 143 15.14 -0.24 7.51
C PRO A 143 16.25 -1.26 7.87
N LEU A 144 17.22 -1.45 6.99
CA LEU A 144 18.36 -2.37 7.15
C LEU A 144 19.61 -1.69 6.59
N ALA A 145 20.75 -1.96 7.21
CA ALA A 145 22.06 -1.56 6.73
C ALA A 145 23.00 -2.77 6.85
N ASP A 146 22.69 -3.82 6.11
CA ASP A 146 23.41 -5.09 6.20
C ASP A 146 24.91 -4.93 5.84
N LEU A 147 25.79 -5.65 6.53
CA LEU A 147 27.24 -5.60 6.29
C LEU A 147 27.68 -6.81 5.48
N GLU A 148 28.25 -6.60 4.31
CA GLU A 148 28.96 -7.66 3.59
C GLU A 148 30.33 -7.91 4.22
N ARG A 149 30.64 -9.18 4.49
CA ARG A 149 31.93 -9.63 5.00
C ARG A 149 32.86 -9.98 3.84
N PRO A 150 34.19 -10.01 4.06
CA PRO A 150 35.16 -10.37 3.01
C PRO A 150 34.97 -11.77 2.39
N ASP A 151 34.26 -12.67 3.08
CA ASP A 151 33.93 -14.02 2.59
C ASP A 151 32.66 -14.07 1.73
N GLY A 152 32.04 -12.91 1.43
CA GLY A 152 30.81 -12.78 0.67
C GLY A 152 29.54 -13.10 1.46
N THR A 153 29.65 -13.39 2.76
CA THR A 153 28.47 -13.52 3.63
C THR A 153 27.99 -12.15 4.08
N SER A 154 26.70 -12.02 4.41
CA SER A 154 26.11 -10.75 4.86
C SER A 154 25.59 -10.87 6.28
N VAL A 155 25.92 -9.90 7.12
CA VAL A 155 25.34 -9.71 8.45
C VAL A 155 24.10 -8.85 8.32
N ARG A 156 22.97 -9.41 8.73
CA ARG A 156 21.72 -8.65 8.82
C ARG A 156 21.80 -7.65 9.97
N ARG A 157 21.54 -6.36 9.71
CA ARG A 157 21.57 -5.30 10.72
C ARG A 157 20.35 -4.38 10.60
N PRO A 158 19.35 -4.51 11.49
CA PRO A 158 18.29 -3.50 11.63
C PRO A 158 18.87 -2.13 11.88
N THR A 159 18.34 -1.12 11.20
CA THR A 159 18.66 0.27 11.48
C THR A 159 17.72 0.84 12.52
N LEU A 160 18.22 1.78 13.33
CA LEU A 160 17.46 2.54 14.30
C LEU A 160 17.86 4.01 14.18
N GLY A 161 16.86 4.90 14.22
CA GLY A 161 17.08 6.33 14.33
C GLY A 161 17.07 6.74 15.79
N VAL A 162 18.03 7.57 16.21
CA VAL A 162 18.09 8.19 17.53
C VAL A 162 17.75 9.67 17.36
N TYR A 163 16.62 10.08 17.90
CA TYR A 163 16.27 11.48 18.06
C TYR A 163 16.70 11.97 19.45
N ASN A 164 17.56 12.99 19.51
CA ASN A 164 18.06 13.59 20.75
C ASN A 164 17.62 15.06 20.87
N PRO A 165 16.65 15.38 21.75
CA PRO A 165 16.19 16.76 21.92
C PRO A 165 17.17 17.65 22.70
N ALA A 166 18.17 17.08 23.37
CA ALA A 166 19.01 17.79 24.35
C ALA A 166 20.39 18.21 23.82
N GLY A 167 20.75 17.85 22.59
CA GLY A 167 22.04 18.20 22.01
C GLY A 167 22.20 17.66 20.58
N GLY A 168 23.31 18.05 19.94
CA GLY A 168 23.63 17.60 18.59
C GLY A 168 24.46 16.30 18.57
N PRO A 169 24.31 15.44 17.55
CA PRO A 169 23.31 15.57 16.48
C PRO A 169 21.89 15.25 17.00
N ARG A 170 20.89 15.99 16.51
CA ARG A 170 19.48 15.70 16.81
C ARG A 170 19.03 14.37 16.24
N HIS A 171 19.46 14.05 15.02
CA HIS A 171 19.13 12.81 14.34
C HIS A 171 20.40 12.02 14.03
N GLN A 172 20.43 10.74 14.41
CA GLN A 172 21.49 9.82 14.02
C GLN A 172 20.93 8.43 13.72
N ILE A 173 21.22 7.91 12.52
CA ILE A 173 20.87 6.55 12.14
C ILE A 173 22.04 5.61 12.47
N VAL A 174 21.74 4.53 13.17
CA VAL A 174 22.70 3.49 13.57
C VAL A 174 22.25 2.14 13.02
N ALA A 175 23.18 1.18 12.93
CA ALA A 175 22.87 -0.21 12.60
C ALA A 175 23.24 -1.14 13.76
N VAL A 176 22.39 -2.12 14.05
CA VAL A 176 22.60 -3.02 15.18
C VAL A 176 22.90 -4.44 14.69
N ASP A 177 24.08 -4.96 15.05
CA ASP A 177 24.38 -6.39 14.93
C ASP A 177 23.86 -7.11 16.17
N LEU A 178 22.72 -7.80 16.00
CA LEU A 178 22.06 -8.55 17.08
C LEU A 178 22.88 -9.75 17.55
N ALA A 179 23.68 -10.36 16.69
CA ALA A 179 24.47 -11.54 17.04
C ALA A 179 25.73 -11.15 17.83
N ALA A 180 26.36 -10.04 17.46
CA ALA A 180 27.51 -9.49 18.17
C ALA A 180 27.11 -8.60 19.37
N ALA A 181 25.84 -8.24 19.49
CA ALA A 181 25.34 -7.24 20.44
C ALA A 181 26.12 -5.92 20.34
N ALA A 182 26.34 -5.45 19.09
CA ALA A 182 27.16 -4.29 18.79
C ALA A 182 26.38 -3.24 18.00
N VAL A 183 26.69 -1.97 18.25
CA VAL A 183 26.14 -0.82 17.52
C VAL A 183 27.19 -0.26 16.59
N ASP A 184 26.84 -0.16 15.30
CA ASP A 184 27.56 0.66 14.33
C ASP A 184 26.89 2.04 14.28
N TRP A 185 27.57 3.04 14.84
CA TRP A 185 27.09 4.42 14.91
C TRP A 185 27.21 5.19 13.58
N HIS A 186 27.92 4.63 12.60
CA HIS A 186 28.17 5.26 11.30
C HIS A 186 28.07 4.23 10.17
N PRO A 187 26.92 3.54 10.02
CA PRO A 187 26.79 2.51 9.01
C PRO A 187 26.81 3.15 7.61
N ALA A 188 27.35 2.43 6.63
CA ALA A 188 27.28 2.86 5.24
C ALA A 188 25.83 2.79 4.70
N GLY A 189 25.49 3.68 3.77
CA GLY A 189 24.20 3.64 3.05
C GLY A 189 23.01 4.20 3.83
N VAL A 190 23.24 4.90 4.93
CA VAL A 190 22.20 5.65 5.66
C VAL A 190 22.50 7.16 5.61
N ALA A 191 21.50 7.98 5.92
CA ALA A 191 21.66 9.43 6.02
C ALA A 191 22.68 9.81 7.11
N ALA A 192 23.46 10.86 6.86
CA ALA A 192 24.41 11.40 7.84
C ALA A 192 23.66 11.98 9.06
N HIS A 193 24.35 12.04 10.20
CA HIS A 193 23.78 12.71 11.37
C HIS A 193 23.66 14.21 11.12
N THR A 194 22.62 14.85 11.65
CA THR A 194 22.40 16.28 11.49
C THR A 194 21.46 16.83 12.57
N ASP A 195 21.42 18.15 12.68
CA ASP A 195 20.54 18.93 13.54
C ASP A 195 19.34 19.52 12.78
N ASP A 196 19.27 19.31 11.47
CA ASP A 196 18.20 19.82 10.60
C ASP A 196 16.91 19.01 10.78
N ASP A 197 15.77 19.70 10.79
CA ASP A 197 14.44 19.11 10.88
C ASP A 197 13.54 19.77 9.83
N CYS A 198 12.86 18.97 9.00
CA CYS A 198 11.65 19.37 8.29
C CYS A 198 10.49 18.51 8.81
N GLU A 199 9.24 18.87 8.47
CA GLU A 199 8.03 18.36 9.12
C GLU A 199 7.86 18.81 10.59
N GLU A 200 6.64 18.69 11.10
CA GLU A 200 6.31 19.23 12.44
C GLU A 200 6.32 18.16 13.54
N HIS A 201 6.04 16.89 13.20
CA HIS A 201 5.77 15.83 14.18
C HIS A 201 6.97 14.94 14.46
N LEU A 202 7.19 14.59 15.71
CA LEU A 202 8.27 13.67 16.06
C LEU A 202 8.01 12.25 15.54
N PRO A 203 9.06 11.50 15.19
CA PRO A 203 8.91 10.11 14.79
C PRO A 203 8.37 9.25 15.94
N GLU A 204 7.65 8.19 15.58
CA GLU A 204 7.13 7.25 16.56
C GLU A 204 8.21 6.30 17.07
N GLY A 205 8.27 6.13 18.40
CA GLY A 205 9.22 5.23 19.02
C GLY A 205 8.97 3.76 18.67
N VAL A 206 10.03 2.96 18.60
CA VAL A 206 9.97 1.52 18.36
C VAL A 206 9.02 0.85 19.36
N GLY A 207 8.06 0.08 18.83
CA GLY A 207 7.09 -0.64 19.63
C GLY A 207 6.02 0.20 20.33
N SER A 208 5.94 1.50 20.02
CA SER A 208 4.86 2.40 20.47
C SER A 208 3.51 2.07 19.80
N LEU A 209 3.56 1.68 18.53
CA LEU A 209 2.45 1.10 17.80
C LEU A 209 2.26 -0.37 18.16
N ARG A 210 1.03 -0.72 18.54
CA ARG A 210 0.63 -2.10 18.83
C ARG A 210 -0.66 -2.39 18.08
N ASP A 211 -0.58 -3.33 17.15
CA ASP A 211 -1.77 -3.90 16.54
C ASP A 211 -2.60 -4.61 17.62
N ARG A 212 -3.87 -4.19 17.77
CA ARG A 212 -4.80 -4.79 18.74
C ARG A 212 -5.59 -5.95 18.12
N GLY A 213 -5.24 -6.38 16.91
CA GLY A 213 -5.83 -7.50 16.21
C GLY A 213 -7.06 -7.12 15.39
N GLY A 214 -8.07 -7.97 15.44
CA GLY A 214 -9.28 -7.88 14.61
C GLY A 214 -9.17 -8.67 13.29
N PRO A 215 -10.29 -8.84 12.56
CA PRO A 215 -10.29 -9.53 11.27
C PRO A 215 -9.33 -8.89 10.26
N ASP A 216 -8.73 -9.70 9.38
CA ASP A 216 -7.85 -9.24 8.29
C ASP A 216 -8.63 -8.54 7.16
N GLN A 217 -9.90 -8.92 6.98
CA GLN A 217 -10.78 -8.38 5.95
C GLN A 217 -12.26 -8.46 6.35
N VAL A 218 -13.06 -7.58 5.75
CA VAL A 218 -14.52 -7.51 5.96
C VAL A 218 -15.24 -7.36 4.63
N ARG A 219 -16.44 -7.94 4.51
CA ARG A 219 -17.42 -7.58 3.50
C ARG A 219 -18.05 -6.26 3.93
N VAL A 220 -18.06 -5.30 3.03
CA VAL A 220 -18.69 -3.99 3.17
C VAL A 220 -19.86 -3.93 2.22
N ARG A 221 -21.02 -3.49 2.72
CA ARG A 221 -22.19 -3.17 1.89
C ARG A 221 -22.70 -1.77 2.22
N VAL A 222 -22.92 -0.96 1.19
CA VAL A 222 -23.54 0.37 1.32
C VAL A 222 -24.98 0.26 0.85
N MET A 223 -25.91 0.49 1.77
CA MET A 223 -27.34 0.43 1.53
C MET A 223 -27.92 1.85 1.52
N ARG A 224 -28.72 2.18 0.50
CA ARG A 224 -29.54 3.39 0.45
C ARG A 224 -31.01 2.96 0.47
N GLY A 225 -31.64 3.08 1.64
CA GLY A 225 -32.89 2.38 1.90
C GLY A 225 -32.70 0.87 1.76
N ASP A 226 -33.49 0.22 0.90
CA ASP A 226 -33.40 -1.22 0.62
C ASP A 226 -32.48 -1.57 -0.57
N SER A 227 -31.96 -0.56 -1.27
CA SER A 227 -31.10 -0.75 -2.43
C SER A 227 -29.63 -0.85 -2.03
N GLU A 228 -28.94 -1.89 -2.47
CA GLU A 228 -27.49 -2.02 -2.35
C GLU A 228 -26.81 -1.19 -3.45
N VAL A 229 -26.03 -0.18 -3.05
CA VAL A 229 -25.27 0.68 -3.97
C VAL A 229 -23.91 0.07 -4.23
N TRP A 230 -23.20 -0.29 -3.17
CA TRP A 230 -21.86 -0.89 -3.23
C TRP A 230 -21.78 -2.16 -2.40
N SER A 231 -21.05 -3.15 -2.91
CA SER A 231 -20.68 -4.37 -2.18
C SER A 231 -19.27 -4.77 -2.56
N LEU A 232 -18.41 -4.97 -1.57
CA LEU A 232 -17.00 -5.24 -1.76
C LEU A 232 -16.41 -5.92 -0.53
N ILE A 233 -15.27 -6.56 -0.70
CA ILE A 233 -14.41 -6.98 0.41
C ILE A 233 -13.31 -5.92 0.55
N VAL A 234 -13.04 -5.51 1.78
CA VAL A 234 -11.94 -4.60 2.11
C VAL A 234 -10.95 -5.34 2.98
N VAL A 235 -9.68 -5.27 2.62
CA VAL A 235 -8.55 -5.90 3.31
C VAL A 235 -7.72 -4.80 3.97
N ARG A 236 -7.29 -5.05 5.20
CA ARG A 236 -6.43 -4.11 5.94
C ARG A 236 -5.05 -4.00 5.30
N PRO A 237 -4.39 -2.83 5.40
CA PRO A 237 -3.00 -2.69 4.99
C PRO A 237 -2.10 -3.81 5.48
N ARG A 238 -2.15 -4.17 6.77
CA ARG A 238 -1.30 -5.24 7.35
C ARG A 238 -1.48 -6.62 6.72
N ALA A 239 -2.64 -6.89 6.13
CA ALA A 239 -3.00 -8.18 5.54
C ALA A 239 -3.08 -8.13 4.00
N SER A 240 -2.89 -6.96 3.41
CA SER A 240 -3.00 -6.74 1.97
C SER A 240 -1.89 -7.43 1.19
N ALA A 241 -2.18 -7.80 -0.05
CA ALA A 241 -1.21 -8.40 -0.97
C ALA A 241 -0.52 -7.33 -1.83
N PRO A 242 0.75 -7.53 -2.26
CA PRO A 242 1.60 -8.68 -2.00
C PRO A 242 2.28 -8.59 -0.63
N GLN A 243 2.45 -9.73 0.05
CA GLN A 243 3.28 -9.80 1.25
C GLN A 243 4.76 -9.93 0.85
N PRO A 244 5.71 -9.34 1.59
CA PRO A 244 5.54 -8.78 2.93
C PRO A 244 5.30 -7.27 2.99
N ASP A 245 5.21 -6.56 1.86
CA ASP A 245 5.19 -5.08 1.85
C ASP A 245 3.76 -4.50 1.85
N GLY A 246 2.79 -5.29 1.39
CA GLY A 246 1.38 -4.96 1.21
C GLY A 246 1.16 -3.77 0.27
N SER A 247 -0.05 -3.24 0.31
CA SER A 247 -0.56 -2.36 -0.76
C SER A 247 -1.54 -1.29 -0.28
N GLY A 248 -1.47 -0.90 0.99
CA GLY A 248 -2.46 -0.03 1.62
C GLY A 248 -3.81 -0.75 1.78
N VAL A 249 -4.90 0.01 1.80
CA VAL A 249 -6.25 -0.55 1.77
C VAL A 249 -6.47 -1.24 0.43
N GLU A 250 -6.67 -2.56 0.46
CA GLU A 250 -6.95 -3.37 -0.73
C GLU A 250 -8.46 -3.63 -0.83
N LEU A 251 -9.01 -3.40 -2.02
CA LEU A 251 -10.40 -3.70 -2.35
C LEU A 251 -10.46 -4.98 -3.19
N LEU A 252 -11.44 -5.82 -2.91
CA LEU A 252 -11.69 -7.09 -3.59
C LEU A 252 -13.18 -7.24 -3.94
N ASP A 253 -13.49 -7.91 -5.05
CA ASP A 253 -14.88 -8.19 -5.48
C ASP A 253 -15.77 -6.93 -5.44
N VAL A 254 -15.27 -5.82 -5.99
CA VAL A 254 -15.94 -4.52 -5.97
C VAL A 254 -17.12 -4.56 -6.92
N ARG A 255 -18.32 -4.33 -6.40
CA ARG A 255 -19.58 -4.35 -7.13
C ARG A 255 -20.34 -3.03 -6.94
N TYR A 256 -20.78 -2.46 -8.05
CA TYR A 256 -21.70 -1.34 -8.11
C TYR A 256 -23.07 -1.84 -8.56
N GLN A 257 -24.11 -1.60 -7.75
CA GLN A 257 -25.49 -2.02 -8.03
C GLN A 257 -25.59 -3.51 -8.42
N GLY A 258 -24.90 -4.37 -7.67
CA GLY A 258 -24.86 -5.83 -7.86
C GLY A 258 -23.96 -6.33 -9.01
N ARG A 259 -23.41 -5.44 -9.83
CA ARG A 259 -22.51 -5.79 -10.95
C ARG A 259 -21.06 -5.54 -10.55
N ARG A 260 -20.18 -6.52 -10.80
CA ARG A 260 -18.75 -6.36 -10.54
C ARG A 260 -18.14 -5.32 -11.49
N VAL A 261 -17.15 -4.60 -10.97
CA VAL A 261 -16.41 -3.55 -11.69
C VAL A 261 -14.91 -3.77 -11.60
N LEU A 262 -14.41 -4.12 -10.41
CA LEU A 262 -13.03 -4.45 -10.14
C LEU A 262 -12.99 -5.74 -9.32
N ARG A 263 -12.11 -6.68 -9.69
CA ARG A 263 -11.81 -7.87 -8.88
C ARG A 263 -10.87 -7.55 -7.74
N GLN A 264 -9.87 -6.72 -8.01
CA GLN A 264 -8.88 -6.28 -7.04
C GLN A 264 -8.40 -4.87 -7.37
N ALA A 265 -8.25 -4.03 -6.35
CA ALA A 265 -7.73 -2.67 -6.49
C ALA A 265 -6.91 -2.29 -5.26
N HIS A 266 -5.64 -1.90 -5.45
CA HIS A 266 -4.69 -1.59 -4.37
C HIS A 266 -3.42 -0.88 -4.89
N VAL A 267 -2.51 -0.45 -4.00
CA VAL A 267 -1.24 0.24 -4.34
C VAL A 267 -0.03 -0.62 -3.94
N PRO A 268 0.32 -1.68 -4.70
CA PRO A 268 1.35 -2.63 -4.28
C PRO A 268 2.80 -2.16 -4.52
N VAL A 269 2.99 -1.01 -5.17
CA VAL A 269 4.31 -0.44 -5.43
C VAL A 269 4.32 1.03 -5.04
N LEU A 270 5.28 1.40 -4.20
CA LEU A 270 5.54 2.76 -3.75
C LEU A 270 7.06 2.96 -3.70
N ASN A 271 7.57 3.89 -4.52
CA ASN A 271 9.00 4.13 -4.64
C ASN A 271 9.29 5.63 -4.50
N VAL A 272 10.47 5.95 -3.97
CA VAL A 272 10.90 7.34 -3.78
C VAL A 272 12.27 7.55 -4.39
N LEU A 273 12.43 8.67 -5.10
CA LEU A 273 13.71 9.16 -5.61
C LEU A 273 14.00 10.55 -5.06
N TYR A 274 15.11 10.67 -4.34
CA TYR A 274 15.68 11.95 -3.94
C TYR A 274 16.47 12.59 -5.08
N ALA A 275 16.49 13.92 -5.12
CA ALA A 275 17.24 14.68 -6.12
C ALA A 275 18.75 14.35 -6.13
N GLU A 276 19.28 13.95 -4.97
CA GLU A 276 20.67 13.53 -4.76
C GLU A 276 20.94 12.08 -5.21
N GLY A 277 19.92 11.36 -5.70
CA GLY A 277 20.03 10.00 -6.23
C GLY A 277 19.79 8.89 -5.22
N ILE A 278 19.49 9.21 -3.96
CA ILE A 278 19.06 8.23 -2.94
C ILE A 278 17.67 7.72 -3.32
N THR A 279 17.45 6.41 -3.19
CA THR A 279 16.15 5.81 -3.53
C THR A 279 15.64 4.87 -2.46
N PHE A 280 14.33 4.81 -2.33
CA PHE A 280 13.65 3.90 -1.41
C PHE A 280 12.53 3.13 -2.10
N ARG A 281 12.27 1.95 -1.54
CA ARG A 281 11.18 1.06 -1.89
C ARG A 281 10.31 0.90 -0.65
N ASP A 282 9.28 1.72 -0.57
CA ASP A 282 8.48 1.84 0.65
C ASP A 282 7.47 0.71 0.73
N TRP A 283 7.06 0.41 1.96
CA TRP A 283 6.03 -0.58 2.24
C TRP A 283 4.71 0.11 2.57
N ALA A 284 3.61 -0.57 2.26
CA ALA A 284 2.27 -0.01 2.44
C ALA A 284 1.39 -0.82 3.39
N ASN A 285 1.97 -1.69 4.22
CA ASN A 285 1.22 -2.55 5.16
C ASN A 285 1.31 -2.16 6.63
N GLN A 286 2.13 -1.17 7.01
CA GLN A 286 2.27 -0.77 8.40
C GLN A 286 1.28 0.35 8.71
N GLU A 287 0.17 -0.02 9.33
CA GLU A 287 -0.86 0.91 9.77
C GLU A 287 -0.36 1.80 10.92
N THR A 288 -0.65 3.09 10.82
CA THR A 288 -0.42 4.06 11.91
C THR A 288 -1.74 4.65 12.40
N ARG A 289 -1.67 5.58 13.35
CA ARG A 289 -2.85 6.13 14.01
C ARG A 289 -3.37 7.37 13.32
N PHE A 290 -4.68 7.43 13.20
CA PHE A 290 -5.39 8.62 12.77
C PHE A 290 -6.65 8.88 13.60
N SER A 291 -7.31 10.01 13.37
CA SER A 291 -8.51 10.39 14.13
C SER A 291 -9.75 9.85 13.46
N ALA A 292 -10.45 8.92 14.12
CA ALA A 292 -11.70 8.37 13.62
C ALA A 292 -12.68 8.12 14.77
N THR A 293 -13.77 8.88 14.78
CA THR A 293 -14.86 8.76 15.75
C THR A 293 -15.99 7.93 15.16
N GLY A 294 -16.38 6.86 15.85
CA GLY A 294 -17.42 5.96 15.36
C GLY A 294 -17.60 4.72 16.20
N THR A 295 -18.10 3.67 15.55
CA THR A 295 -18.32 2.36 16.16
C THR A 295 -17.52 1.28 15.42
N ASP A 296 -17.13 0.23 16.15
CA ASP A 296 -16.35 -0.89 15.63
C ASP A 296 -17.24 -2.16 15.56
N PRO A 297 -18.20 -2.24 14.62
CA PRO A 297 -19.26 -3.26 14.64
C PRO A 297 -18.73 -4.70 14.50
N VAL A 298 -17.50 -4.86 14.02
CA VAL A 298 -16.83 -6.15 13.78
C VAL A 298 -15.51 -6.27 14.53
N GLY A 299 -15.31 -5.45 15.56
CA GLY A 299 -14.11 -5.42 16.39
C GLY A 299 -13.05 -4.42 15.90
N TRP A 300 -11.97 -4.32 16.68
CA TRP A 300 -10.95 -3.30 16.52
C TRP A 300 -10.34 -3.27 15.11
N GLY A 301 -10.10 -2.05 14.63
CA GLY A 301 -9.48 -1.74 13.34
C GLY A 301 -10.42 -1.76 12.14
N TRP A 302 -11.74 -1.79 12.40
CA TRP A 302 -12.79 -1.59 11.42
C TRP A 302 -13.82 -0.61 11.98
N ARG A 303 -13.72 0.67 11.61
CA ARG A 303 -14.56 1.72 12.20
C ARG A 303 -15.55 2.28 11.20
N VAL A 304 -16.83 2.25 11.55
CA VAL A 304 -17.87 3.03 10.85
C VAL A 304 -18.01 4.37 11.57
N CYS A 305 -17.58 5.43 10.90
CA CYS A 305 -17.46 6.75 11.48
C CYS A 305 -18.78 7.52 11.47
N SER A 306 -19.02 8.30 12.53
CA SER A 306 -20.15 9.23 12.63
C SER A 306 -19.84 10.63 12.09
N ALA A 307 -18.56 10.90 11.77
CA ALA A 307 -18.05 12.13 11.18
C ALA A 307 -16.88 11.77 10.23
N PRO A 308 -16.48 12.66 9.30
CA PRO A 308 -15.35 12.36 8.43
C PRO A 308 -14.11 12.00 9.26
N PRO A 309 -13.46 10.83 9.01
CA PRO A 309 -12.16 10.55 9.58
C PRO A 309 -11.17 11.59 9.07
N ARG A 310 -10.18 11.92 9.90
CA ARG A 310 -9.09 12.81 9.54
C ARG A 310 -7.82 11.96 9.55
N THR A 311 -6.94 12.13 8.58
CA THR A 311 -5.55 11.63 8.57
C THR A 311 -4.60 12.76 8.94
N ILE A 312 -3.30 12.51 8.93
CA ILE A 312 -2.27 13.56 9.09
C ILE A 312 -2.47 14.71 8.11
N LEU A 313 -3.00 14.46 6.90
CA LEU A 313 -3.26 15.51 5.92
C LEU A 313 -4.38 16.47 6.34
N GLU A 314 -5.35 15.99 7.12
CA GLU A 314 -6.42 16.82 7.69
C GLU A 314 -6.16 17.19 9.16
N ARG A 315 -4.97 16.89 9.67
CA ARG A 315 -4.45 17.25 11.00
C ARG A 315 -2.97 17.64 10.92
N PRO A 316 -2.64 18.72 10.21
CA PRO A 316 -1.24 19.14 10.09
C PRO A 316 -0.59 19.42 11.44
N ASP A 317 -1.36 19.76 12.48
CA ASP A 317 -0.82 20.05 13.81
C ASP A 317 -0.56 18.77 14.63
N SER A 318 -0.91 17.56 14.13
CA SER A 318 -0.74 16.31 14.88
C SER A 318 -0.75 15.00 14.06
N ASP A 319 0.40 14.31 14.06
CA ASP A 319 0.56 12.87 13.74
C ASP A 319 -0.05 11.94 14.81
N ALA A 320 -0.69 12.49 15.86
CA ALA A 320 -1.40 11.66 16.82
C ALA A 320 -2.75 11.19 16.25
N GLY A 321 -3.23 10.05 16.75
CA GLY A 321 -4.54 9.52 16.42
C GLY A 321 -5.06 8.57 17.50
N ASP A 322 -6.36 8.28 17.43
CA ASP A 322 -7.07 7.40 18.36
C ASP A 322 -7.46 6.05 17.75
N PHE A 323 -7.24 5.89 16.44
CA PHE A 323 -7.64 4.72 15.69
C PHE A 323 -6.52 4.21 14.78
N GLN A 324 -6.38 2.88 14.69
CA GLN A 324 -5.46 2.19 13.81
C GLN A 324 -6.24 1.07 13.09
N GLY A 325 -6.30 1.13 11.76
CA GLY A 325 -7.06 0.21 10.91
C GLY A 325 -7.77 0.95 9.79
N VAL A 326 -8.92 0.44 9.33
CA VAL A 326 -9.68 1.04 8.23
C VAL A 326 -10.95 1.71 8.74
N ALA A 327 -11.13 2.98 8.36
CA ALA A 327 -12.30 3.78 8.68
C ALA A 327 -13.21 3.94 7.46
N PHE A 328 -14.52 3.90 7.70
CA PHE A 328 -15.56 4.06 6.71
C PHE A 328 -16.42 5.26 7.08
N TYR A 329 -16.64 6.17 6.13
CA TYR A 329 -17.55 7.29 6.32
C TYR A 329 -18.32 7.54 5.03
N HIS A 330 -19.62 7.76 5.13
CA HIS A 330 -20.43 8.13 3.97
C HIS A 330 -21.04 9.51 4.21
N ASP A 331 -20.76 10.47 3.33
CA ASP A 331 -21.17 11.87 3.51
C ASP A 331 -22.58 12.18 2.96
N GLY A 332 -23.16 11.23 2.22
CA GLY A 332 -24.46 11.34 1.57
C GLY A 332 -24.38 11.25 0.05
N GLN A 333 -23.18 11.31 -0.51
CA GLN A 333 -22.88 11.20 -1.94
C GLN A 333 -21.80 10.15 -2.23
N GLU A 334 -20.83 9.97 -1.34
CA GLU A 334 -19.77 8.96 -1.50
C GLU A 334 -19.41 8.26 -0.19
N LEU A 335 -18.99 7.00 -0.30
CA LEU A 335 -18.29 6.25 0.74
C LEU A 335 -16.79 6.55 0.65
N ARG A 336 -16.20 7.08 1.71
CA ARG A 336 -14.75 7.13 1.95
C ARG A 336 -14.32 5.90 2.75
N ILE A 337 -13.29 5.21 2.27
CA ILE A 337 -12.61 4.09 2.91
C ILE A 337 -11.14 4.49 3.08
N VAL A 338 -10.67 4.67 4.31
CA VAL A 338 -9.34 5.24 4.55
C VAL A 338 -8.58 4.54 5.66
N SER A 339 -7.28 4.42 5.48
CA SER A 339 -6.30 4.11 6.52
C SER A 339 -5.11 5.06 6.39
N GLU A 340 -4.50 5.39 7.53
CA GLU A 340 -3.17 5.98 7.56
C GLU A 340 -2.13 4.87 7.72
N ILE A 341 -1.03 4.96 6.98
CA ILE A 341 0.05 3.98 6.95
C ILE A 341 1.40 4.70 7.03
N GLN A 342 2.47 3.99 7.39
CA GLN A 342 3.81 4.56 7.49
C GLN A 342 4.90 3.66 6.88
N ALA A 343 5.96 4.28 6.39
CA ALA A 343 7.22 3.62 6.07
C ALA A 343 8.39 4.45 6.59
N GLY A 344 9.06 3.97 7.64
CA GLY A 344 10.06 4.75 8.36
C GLY A 344 9.51 6.10 8.83
N TRP A 345 10.13 7.20 8.36
CA TRP A 345 9.70 8.58 8.63
C TRP A 345 8.51 9.05 7.78
N TYR A 346 8.10 8.31 6.74
CA TYR A 346 6.97 8.72 5.93
C TYR A 346 5.63 8.40 6.57
N ARG A 347 4.63 9.21 6.22
CA ARG A 347 3.21 8.97 6.49
C ARG A 347 2.45 9.03 5.17
N TYR A 348 1.54 8.09 4.99
CA TYR A 348 0.68 8.07 3.82
C TYR A 348 -0.78 7.88 4.19
N MET A 349 -1.63 8.52 3.39
CA MET A 349 -3.06 8.26 3.37
C MET A 349 -3.36 7.26 2.24
N SER A 350 -3.88 6.09 2.59
CA SER A 350 -4.46 5.14 1.63
C SER A 350 -5.97 5.29 1.63
N ASP A 351 -6.53 5.88 0.57
CA ASP A 351 -7.90 6.36 0.52
C ASP A 351 -8.62 5.92 -0.76
N TRP A 352 -9.84 5.40 -0.59
CA TRP A 352 -10.74 5.07 -1.68
C TRP A 352 -12.06 5.78 -1.49
N ARG A 353 -12.54 6.47 -2.52
CA ARG A 353 -13.87 7.09 -2.51
C ARG A 353 -14.76 6.46 -3.57
N LEU A 354 -15.89 5.92 -3.13
CA LEU A 354 -16.85 5.21 -3.97
C LEU A 354 -18.14 6.02 -3.96
N ALA A 355 -18.40 6.76 -5.02
CA ALA A 355 -19.57 7.63 -5.15
C ALA A 355 -20.82 6.84 -5.52
N ASP A 356 -21.97 7.36 -5.14
CA ASP A 356 -23.27 6.73 -5.43
C ASP A 356 -23.65 6.73 -6.91
N ASP A 357 -22.97 7.54 -7.73
CA ASP A 357 -23.11 7.53 -9.19
C ASP A 357 -22.27 6.43 -9.88
N GLY A 358 -21.46 5.69 -9.11
CA GLY A 358 -20.57 4.64 -9.59
C GLY A 358 -19.13 5.09 -9.78
N SER A 359 -18.81 6.37 -9.61
CA SER A 359 -17.43 6.86 -9.69
C SER A 359 -16.56 6.26 -8.59
N ILE A 360 -15.34 5.85 -8.95
CA ILE A 360 -14.34 5.35 -8.01
C ILE A 360 -13.13 6.28 -8.06
N ARG A 361 -12.70 6.78 -6.92
CA ARG A 361 -11.59 7.73 -6.77
C ARG A 361 -10.55 7.16 -5.81
N PRO A 362 -9.58 6.37 -6.30
CA PRO A 362 -8.37 6.08 -5.55
C PRO A 362 -7.61 7.35 -5.25
N ARG A 363 -7.15 7.51 -4.01
CA ARG A 363 -6.33 8.63 -3.56
C ARG A 363 -5.18 8.12 -2.70
N PHE A 364 -3.99 8.65 -2.95
CA PHE A 364 -2.81 8.38 -2.15
C PHE A 364 -2.18 9.70 -1.73
N GLY A 365 -2.13 9.91 -0.42
CA GLY A 365 -1.64 11.14 0.18
C GLY A 365 -0.25 10.99 0.78
N PHE A 366 0.56 12.05 0.74
CA PHE A 366 1.95 12.05 1.19
C PHE A 366 2.18 13.06 2.32
N ALA A 367 2.85 12.63 3.39
CA ALA A 367 3.33 13.44 4.50
C ALA A 367 4.54 12.74 5.16
N GLY A 368 5.07 13.32 6.24
CA GLY A 368 6.16 12.73 7.00
C GLY A 368 6.18 13.14 8.47
N THR A 369 7.13 12.56 9.18
CA THR A 369 7.57 13.03 10.49
C THR A 369 8.93 13.69 10.37
N LYS A 370 9.31 14.42 11.42
CA LYS A 370 10.61 15.02 11.62
C LYS A 370 11.73 14.05 11.32
N ASP A 371 12.37 14.32 10.20
CA ASP A 371 13.59 13.66 9.79
C ASP A 371 14.32 14.61 8.81
N PRO A 372 15.66 14.70 8.88
CA PRO A 372 16.40 15.55 7.96
C PRO A 372 16.21 15.15 6.49
N MET A 373 15.96 13.86 6.22
CA MET A 373 15.73 13.40 4.86
C MET A 373 14.44 13.92 4.26
N THR A 374 13.43 14.35 5.03
CA THR A 374 12.21 14.92 4.43
C THR A 374 12.43 16.32 3.87
N CYS A 375 13.48 17.02 4.31
CA CYS A 375 13.88 18.34 3.80
C CYS A 375 14.33 18.33 2.34
N HIS A 376 14.90 17.22 1.89
CA HIS A 376 15.48 17.12 0.56
C HIS A 376 14.38 16.97 -0.48
N ARG A 377 14.51 17.64 -1.62
CA ARG A 377 13.57 17.49 -2.73
C ARG A 377 13.52 16.04 -3.21
N HIS A 378 12.33 15.47 -3.31
CA HIS A 378 12.16 14.07 -3.70
C HIS A 378 10.83 13.82 -4.41
N THR A 379 10.76 12.73 -5.18
CA THR A 379 9.57 12.33 -5.92
C THR A 379 9.08 10.98 -5.44
N HIS A 380 7.81 10.92 -5.03
CA HIS A 380 7.07 9.69 -4.73
C HIS A 380 6.37 9.19 -6.00
N HIS A 381 6.40 7.87 -6.22
CA HIS A 381 5.67 7.21 -7.29
C HIS A 381 4.80 6.09 -6.69
N ALA A 382 3.48 6.31 -6.66
CA ALA A 382 2.50 5.35 -6.19
C ALA A 382 1.84 4.66 -7.39
N TYR A 383 1.81 3.33 -7.42
CA TYR A 383 1.23 2.57 -8.54
C TYR A 383 0.02 1.78 -8.07
N TRP A 384 -1.15 2.16 -8.57
CA TRP A 384 -2.37 1.38 -8.41
C TRP A 384 -2.39 0.23 -9.40
N ARG A 385 -2.67 -0.98 -8.91
CA ARG A 385 -3.06 -2.11 -9.75
C ARG A 385 -4.58 -2.25 -9.70
N LEU A 386 -5.23 -2.13 -10.86
CA LEU A 386 -6.68 -2.11 -11.05
C LEU A 386 -7.06 -3.28 -11.96
N ASP A 387 -7.53 -4.37 -11.36
CA ASP A 387 -7.97 -5.58 -12.05
C ASP A 387 -9.47 -5.46 -12.39
N PHE A 388 -9.78 -5.14 -13.65
CA PHE A 388 -11.15 -4.93 -14.11
C PHE A 388 -11.87 -6.27 -14.32
N ASP A 389 -13.17 -6.27 -14.03
CA ASP A 389 -14.08 -7.37 -14.41
C ASP A 389 -15.44 -6.77 -14.68
N LEU A 390 -15.65 -6.42 -15.95
CA LEU A 390 -16.84 -5.71 -16.40
C LEU A 390 -17.88 -6.66 -16.99
N GLY A 391 -17.67 -7.97 -16.93
CA GLY A 391 -18.64 -9.00 -17.31
C GLY A 391 -18.09 -10.06 -18.28
N ALA A 392 -19.01 -10.90 -18.74
CA ALA A 392 -18.66 -12.01 -19.63
C ALA A 392 -18.09 -11.53 -20.97
N GLY A 393 -16.96 -12.10 -21.39
CA GLY A 393 -16.30 -11.80 -22.65
C GLY A 393 -15.07 -10.90 -22.56
N GLY A 394 -14.66 -10.51 -21.35
CA GLY A 394 -13.48 -9.70 -21.07
C GLY A 394 -13.64 -8.23 -21.48
N GLU A 395 -12.54 -7.49 -21.36
CA GLU A 395 -12.50 -6.06 -21.61
C GLU A 395 -11.84 -5.69 -22.94
N VAL A 396 -12.12 -4.49 -23.39
CA VAL A 396 -11.40 -3.80 -24.45
C VAL A 396 -10.90 -2.46 -23.92
N VAL A 397 -9.70 -2.08 -24.32
CA VAL A 397 -9.03 -0.87 -23.84
C VAL A 397 -8.87 0.11 -24.99
N ALA A 398 -9.01 1.41 -24.69
CA ALA A 398 -8.55 2.46 -25.61
C ALA A 398 -7.85 3.60 -24.86
N GLN A 399 -6.94 4.26 -25.58
CA GLN A 399 -6.43 5.57 -25.22
C GLN A 399 -7.42 6.65 -25.68
N LEU A 400 -7.56 7.70 -24.89
CA LEU A 400 -8.38 8.88 -25.18
C LEU A 400 -7.47 10.07 -25.46
N ASP A 401 -7.60 10.62 -26.66
CA ASP A 401 -6.79 11.73 -27.15
C ASP A 401 -7.67 12.98 -27.39
N ASP A 402 -7.28 14.13 -26.85
CA ASP A 402 -7.93 15.40 -27.13
C ASP A 402 -7.25 16.11 -28.31
N ASN A 403 -7.86 15.95 -29.48
CA ASN A 403 -7.45 16.60 -30.72
C ASN A 403 -8.31 17.85 -31.05
N GLY A 404 -9.01 18.42 -30.06
CA GLY A 404 -9.86 19.60 -30.22
C GLY A 404 -11.27 19.32 -30.73
N GLY A 405 -11.71 18.06 -30.68
CA GLY A 405 -13.07 17.63 -31.01
C GLY A 405 -14.07 17.82 -29.86
N LEU A 406 -15.36 17.56 -30.11
CA LEU A 406 -16.41 17.60 -29.07
C LEU A 406 -16.27 16.46 -28.04
N THR A 407 -15.67 15.35 -28.46
CA THR A 407 -15.35 14.19 -27.62
C THR A 407 -13.92 13.73 -27.94
N PRO A 408 -13.20 13.15 -26.98
CA PRO A 408 -11.87 12.57 -27.24
C PRO A 408 -11.91 11.49 -28.31
N ASP A 409 -10.87 11.43 -29.14
CA ASP A 409 -10.66 10.35 -30.09
C ASP A 409 -10.23 9.08 -29.35
N GLU A 410 -10.74 7.93 -29.80
CA GLU A 410 -10.43 6.63 -29.19
C GLU A 410 -9.44 5.85 -30.04
N THR A 411 -8.25 5.57 -29.49
CA THR A 411 -7.26 4.69 -30.12
C THR A 411 -7.25 3.32 -29.42
N PRO A 412 -7.69 2.22 -30.06
CA PRO A 412 -7.72 0.90 -29.45
C PRO A 412 -6.33 0.41 -29.00
N ILE A 413 -6.29 -0.29 -27.87
CA ILE A 413 -5.11 -0.99 -27.37
C ILE A 413 -5.45 -2.49 -27.31
N SER A 414 -4.92 -3.26 -28.27
CA SER A 414 -5.23 -4.69 -28.42
C SER A 414 -4.18 -5.63 -27.86
N ARG A 415 -2.98 -5.13 -27.55
CA ARG A 415 -1.85 -5.88 -26.99
C ARG A 415 -1.32 -5.21 -25.74
N GLU A 416 -0.70 -6.00 -24.88
CA GLU A 416 -0.04 -5.51 -23.69
C GLU A 416 0.92 -4.37 -23.99
N THR A 417 0.86 -3.32 -23.18
CA THR A 417 1.66 -2.14 -23.45
C THR A 417 1.77 -1.22 -22.25
N THR A 418 2.63 -0.22 -22.39
CA THR A 418 2.74 0.89 -21.44
C THR A 418 2.65 2.23 -22.16
N ARG A 419 2.14 3.26 -21.48
CA ARG A 419 2.05 4.62 -22.02
C ARG A 419 2.55 5.62 -21.01
N ARG A 420 3.27 6.62 -21.52
CA ARG A 420 3.52 7.87 -20.82
C ARG A 420 2.49 8.90 -21.24
N ARG A 421 2.00 9.66 -20.29
CA ARG A 421 1.05 10.74 -20.50
C ARG A 421 1.81 11.93 -21.09
N ARG A 422 1.59 12.15 -22.38
CA ARG A 422 2.11 13.28 -23.17
C ARG A 422 0.96 13.70 -24.08
N GLY A 423 0.88 14.97 -24.48
CA GLY A 423 -0.23 15.41 -25.35
C GLY A 423 -0.38 14.51 -26.59
N PRO A 424 -1.54 14.39 -27.23
CA PRO A 424 -2.89 14.81 -26.82
C PRO A 424 -3.56 13.88 -25.79
N VAL A 425 -2.83 12.94 -25.17
CA VAL A 425 -3.42 11.94 -24.27
C VAL A 425 -4.05 12.61 -23.06
N VAL A 426 -5.37 12.44 -22.91
CA VAL A 426 -6.15 12.98 -21.77
C VAL A 426 -6.60 11.89 -20.82
N GLY A 427 -6.65 10.63 -21.25
CA GLY A 427 -7.01 9.52 -20.37
C GLY A 427 -7.09 8.20 -21.11
N TRP A 428 -7.72 7.24 -20.44
CA TRP A 428 -7.93 5.90 -20.99
C TRP A 428 -9.33 5.42 -20.70
N GLN A 429 -9.70 4.31 -21.33
CA GLN A 429 -10.96 3.66 -21.04
C GLN A 429 -10.81 2.15 -21.08
N VAL A 430 -11.61 1.50 -20.23
CA VAL A 430 -11.79 0.06 -20.18
C VAL A 430 -13.29 -0.21 -20.32
N ARG A 431 -13.68 -1.04 -21.27
CA ARG A 431 -15.08 -1.38 -21.54
C ARG A 431 -15.27 -2.88 -21.59
N ALA A 432 -16.40 -3.38 -21.14
CA ALA A 432 -16.81 -4.74 -21.46
C ALA A 432 -16.89 -4.91 -22.97
N LYS A 433 -16.34 -6.00 -23.51
CA LYS A 433 -16.42 -6.30 -24.95
C LYS A 433 -17.86 -6.42 -25.45
N SER A 434 -18.79 -6.80 -24.57
CA SER A 434 -20.22 -6.87 -24.87
C SER A 434 -20.91 -5.49 -25.01
N GLY A 435 -20.20 -4.38 -24.77
CA GLY A 435 -20.56 -3.06 -25.29
C GLY A 435 -21.38 -2.13 -24.40
N GLU A 436 -21.83 -2.55 -23.21
CA GLU A 436 -22.78 -1.74 -22.41
C GLU A 436 -22.19 -1.11 -21.14
N ARG A 437 -20.98 -1.48 -20.72
CA ARG A 437 -20.40 -1.03 -19.44
C ARG A 437 -18.94 -0.67 -19.63
N GLY A 438 -18.50 0.38 -18.96
CA GLY A 438 -17.08 0.71 -18.90
C GLY A 438 -16.75 1.74 -17.84
N TYR A 439 -15.47 1.99 -17.72
CA TYR A 439 -14.91 3.09 -16.95
C TYR A 439 -13.94 3.87 -17.81
N ARG A 440 -14.01 5.19 -17.72
CA ARG A 440 -12.94 6.08 -18.15
C ARG A 440 -12.02 6.35 -16.97
N ILE A 441 -10.73 6.34 -17.24
CA ILE A 441 -9.67 6.61 -16.26
C ILE A 441 -9.12 7.99 -16.61
N TRP A 442 -9.46 8.97 -15.78
CA TRP A 442 -8.99 10.34 -15.89
C TRP A 442 -7.86 10.56 -14.90
N PRO A 443 -6.69 11.03 -15.34
CA PRO A 443 -5.64 11.40 -14.41
C PRO A 443 -6.08 12.46 -13.39
N GLY A 444 -5.55 12.38 -12.17
CA GLY A 444 -5.79 13.40 -11.15
C GLY A 444 -5.14 14.74 -11.56
N GLU A 445 -5.75 15.85 -11.15
CA GLU A 445 -5.26 17.21 -11.44
C GLU A 445 -3.82 17.44 -10.92
N HIS A 446 -3.49 16.80 -9.79
CA HIS A 446 -2.18 16.91 -9.14
C HIS A 446 -1.22 15.77 -9.50
N ASP A 447 -1.60 14.89 -10.42
CA ASP A 447 -0.72 13.80 -10.83
C ASP A 447 0.37 14.34 -11.75
N GLY A 448 1.63 14.20 -11.33
CA GLY A 448 2.78 14.37 -12.20
C GLY A 448 2.84 13.34 -13.33
N THR A 449 3.93 13.35 -14.09
CA THR A 449 4.18 12.38 -15.17
C THR A 449 5.48 11.63 -14.94
N ALA A 450 5.58 10.43 -15.52
CA ALA A 450 6.70 9.53 -15.30
C ALA A 450 8.04 10.10 -15.79
N ASP A 451 9.00 10.14 -14.87
CA ASP A 451 10.40 10.43 -15.16
C ASP A 451 11.18 9.16 -15.57
N ALA A 452 12.50 9.15 -15.42
CA ALA A 452 13.33 7.99 -15.72
C ALA A 452 13.19 6.86 -14.68
N PHE A 453 12.93 7.20 -13.41
CA PHE A 453 12.83 6.27 -12.30
C PHE A 453 11.41 5.72 -12.13
N GLY A 454 10.40 6.56 -12.34
CA GLY A 454 8.98 6.21 -12.37
C GLY A 454 8.57 5.36 -13.60
N VAL A 455 9.43 5.29 -14.62
CA VAL A 455 9.33 4.46 -15.83
C VAL A 455 8.17 4.79 -16.78
N SER A 456 6.92 4.78 -16.31
CA SER A 456 5.73 5.04 -17.11
C SER A 456 4.53 5.44 -16.27
N ASP A 457 3.49 5.99 -16.91
CA ASP A 457 2.28 6.48 -16.23
C ASP A 457 1.19 5.41 -16.17
N VAL A 458 1.14 4.51 -17.16
CA VAL A 458 0.16 3.42 -17.18
C VAL A 458 0.68 2.16 -17.89
N TRP A 459 0.22 0.98 -17.46
CA TRP A 459 0.37 -0.29 -18.15
C TRP A 459 -0.98 -0.95 -18.34
N PHE A 460 -1.14 -1.64 -19.47
CA PHE A 460 -2.29 -2.46 -19.80
C PHE A 460 -1.78 -3.87 -19.99
N LEU A 461 -2.17 -4.77 -19.09
CA LEU A 461 -1.69 -6.15 -19.03
C LEU A 461 -2.87 -7.12 -19.13
N ARG A 462 -2.60 -8.31 -19.63
CA ARG A 462 -3.51 -9.43 -19.43
C ARG A 462 -3.42 -9.86 -17.97
N HIS A 463 -4.55 -10.24 -17.36
CA HIS A 463 -4.52 -10.72 -15.99
C HIS A 463 -3.73 -12.04 -15.86
N HIS A 464 -2.72 -12.02 -14.99
CA HIS A 464 -2.11 -13.20 -14.38
C HIS A 464 -2.20 -13.14 -12.85
N PRO A 465 -2.49 -14.27 -12.18
CA PRO A 465 -2.79 -14.29 -10.75
C PRO A 465 -1.57 -14.01 -9.85
N ASP A 466 -0.33 -14.19 -10.33
CA ASP A 466 0.91 -13.98 -9.58
C ASP A 466 1.60 -12.65 -9.90
N GLU A 467 1.05 -11.84 -10.81
CA GLU A 467 1.53 -10.49 -11.14
C GLU A 467 1.00 -9.43 -10.16
N LEU A 468 1.32 -9.63 -8.88
CA LEU A 468 1.00 -8.70 -7.78
C LEU A 468 2.23 -7.93 -7.27
N HIS A 469 3.43 -8.44 -7.52
CA HIS A 469 4.69 -7.88 -7.05
C HIS A 469 5.70 -7.79 -8.21
N ASP A 470 6.18 -6.59 -8.53
CA ASP A 470 7.09 -6.36 -9.67
C ASP A 470 8.53 -6.88 -9.45
N GLY A 471 8.86 -7.31 -8.23
CA GLY A 471 10.18 -7.85 -7.85
C GLY A 471 11.18 -6.79 -7.37
N GLY A 472 10.76 -5.53 -7.28
CA GLY A 472 11.56 -4.46 -6.71
C GLY A 472 11.84 -4.68 -5.22
N ARG A 473 12.94 -4.09 -4.73
CA ARG A 473 13.39 -4.23 -3.33
C ARG A 473 14.27 -3.03 -2.94
N MET A 474 14.45 -2.83 -1.63
CA MET A 474 15.46 -1.91 -1.12
C MET A 474 16.86 -2.28 -1.64
N GLY A 475 17.65 -1.28 -2.04
CA GLY A 475 18.98 -1.47 -2.61
C GLY A 475 19.39 -0.31 -3.51
N GLU A 476 20.09 -0.63 -4.59
CA GLU A 476 20.50 0.34 -5.61
C GLU A 476 19.29 0.88 -6.38
N VAL A 477 19.47 1.99 -7.11
CA VAL A 477 18.43 2.62 -7.95
C VAL A 477 17.77 1.61 -8.91
N SER A 478 18.53 0.66 -9.44
CA SER A 478 17.99 -0.39 -10.32
C SER A 478 17.05 -1.36 -9.59
N ASP A 479 17.22 -1.57 -8.29
CA ASP A 479 16.43 -2.49 -7.47
C ASP A 479 15.14 -1.84 -6.95
N THR A 480 15.17 -0.53 -6.69
CA THR A 480 14.06 0.23 -6.09
C THR A 480 13.06 0.76 -7.11
N ARG A 481 13.48 1.04 -8.35
CA ARG A 481 12.61 1.56 -9.42
C ARG A 481 11.44 0.61 -9.74
N ALA A 482 10.41 1.11 -10.42
CA ALA A 482 9.28 0.29 -10.83
C ALA A 482 9.67 -0.74 -11.91
N HIS A 483 9.30 -2.01 -11.71
CA HIS A 483 9.66 -3.12 -12.60
C HIS A 483 8.44 -3.70 -13.34
N ILE A 484 7.28 -3.02 -13.30
CA ILE A 484 6.00 -3.49 -13.88
C ILE A 484 6.16 -3.89 -15.37
N GLY A 485 7.04 -3.21 -16.11
CA GLY A 485 7.33 -3.55 -17.51
C GLY A 485 7.85 -4.97 -17.76
N ARG A 486 8.28 -5.70 -16.71
CA ARG A 486 8.69 -7.11 -16.82
C ARG A 486 7.54 -8.07 -17.13
N PHE A 487 6.30 -7.66 -16.84
CA PHE A 487 5.11 -8.46 -17.08
C PHE A 487 4.69 -8.42 -18.55
N LEU A 488 5.15 -7.40 -19.30
CA LEU A 488 4.91 -7.29 -20.73
C LEU A 488 5.54 -8.47 -21.46
N ASN A 489 4.71 -9.32 -22.04
CA ASN A 489 5.11 -10.50 -22.79
C ASN A 489 4.49 -10.56 -24.20
N ASP A 490 3.91 -9.44 -24.65
CA ASP A 490 3.21 -9.27 -25.93
C ASP A 490 1.94 -10.15 -26.04
N GLU A 491 1.20 -10.31 -24.94
CA GLU A 491 -0.11 -10.94 -24.97
C GLU A 491 -1.19 -10.05 -25.62
N HIS A 492 -2.19 -10.70 -26.21
CA HIS A 492 -3.38 -10.02 -26.70
C HIS A 492 -4.35 -9.77 -25.54
N ILE A 493 -4.81 -8.52 -25.41
CA ILE A 493 -5.68 -8.08 -24.30
C ILE A 493 -7.12 -7.77 -24.74
N GLU A 494 -7.41 -7.72 -26.04
CA GLU A 494 -8.78 -7.48 -26.50
C GLU A 494 -9.69 -8.69 -26.22
N GLY A 495 -10.70 -8.49 -25.40
CA GLY A 495 -11.60 -9.55 -24.92
C GLY A 495 -10.95 -10.49 -23.90
N ALA A 496 -9.94 -10.02 -23.18
CA ALA A 496 -9.33 -10.71 -22.05
C ALA A 496 -9.70 -10.00 -20.74
N ASP A 497 -9.45 -10.64 -19.60
CA ASP A 497 -9.46 -9.95 -18.30
C ASP A 497 -8.24 -9.00 -18.24
N VAL A 498 -8.49 -7.70 -18.07
CA VAL A 498 -7.44 -6.66 -18.14
C VAL A 498 -7.08 -6.11 -16.77
N VAL A 499 -5.76 -6.04 -16.52
CA VAL A 499 -5.19 -5.32 -15.38
C VAL A 499 -4.58 -4.01 -15.87
N VAL A 500 -5.03 -2.90 -15.28
CA VAL A 500 -4.44 -1.58 -15.49
C VAL A 500 -3.54 -1.25 -14.31
N TRP A 501 -2.26 -0.99 -14.56
CA TRP A 501 -1.40 -0.36 -13.58
C TRP A 501 -1.37 1.13 -13.86
N TYR A 502 -1.85 1.97 -12.94
CA TYR A 502 -1.83 3.43 -13.06
C TYR A 502 -0.84 4.02 -12.06
N ALA A 503 -0.06 5.01 -12.47
CA ALA A 503 0.93 5.66 -11.61
C ALA A 503 0.55 7.12 -11.29
N GLY A 504 0.58 7.46 -10.01
CA GLY A 504 0.58 8.83 -9.51
C GLY A 504 2.00 9.24 -9.14
N HIS A 505 2.39 10.44 -9.58
CA HIS A 505 3.74 10.94 -9.38
C HIS A 505 3.68 12.28 -8.67
N PHE A 506 4.34 12.39 -7.52
CA PHE A 506 4.30 13.58 -6.69
C PHE A 506 5.71 14.01 -6.31
N THR A 507 6.07 15.26 -6.60
CA THR A 507 7.37 15.83 -6.22
C THR A 507 7.20 16.76 -5.03
N HIS A 508 7.85 16.42 -3.93
CA HIS A 508 7.94 17.23 -2.72
C HIS A 508 9.17 18.15 -2.79
N ASP A 509 8.97 19.44 -2.51
CA ASP A 509 10.01 20.46 -2.49
C ASP A 509 9.71 21.50 -1.40
N GLU A 510 10.43 21.42 -0.29
CA GLU A 510 10.28 22.32 0.87
C GLU A 510 10.64 23.78 0.57
N LEU A 511 11.37 24.05 -0.52
CA LEU A 511 11.66 25.42 -0.96
C LEU A 511 10.48 26.06 -1.70
N VAL A 512 9.52 25.25 -2.15
CA VAL A 512 8.30 25.68 -2.81
C VAL A 512 7.10 25.03 -2.09
N PRO A 513 6.87 25.38 -0.82
CA PRO A 513 5.80 24.77 -0.05
C PRO A 513 4.47 25.14 -0.71
N GLU A 514 3.69 24.13 -1.12
CA GLU A 514 2.36 24.40 -1.64
C GLU A 514 1.42 24.81 -0.49
N PRO A 515 0.49 25.75 -0.73
CA PRO A 515 -0.39 26.28 0.31
C PRO A 515 -1.46 25.29 0.82
N HIS A 516 -1.41 24.02 0.41
CA HIS A 516 -2.39 23.00 0.79
C HIS A 516 -1.77 21.93 1.68
N GLN A 517 -2.50 21.59 2.75
CA GLN A 517 -2.19 20.49 3.65
C GLN A 517 -2.34 19.18 2.89
N GLY A 518 -1.21 18.55 2.54
CA GLY A 518 -1.18 17.20 1.99
C GLY A 518 -1.33 17.11 0.48
N HIS A 519 -0.29 16.58 -0.16
CA HIS A 519 -0.33 16.29 -1.59
C HIS A 519 -1.02 14.95 -1.81
N ILE A 520 -2.04 14.95 -2.66
CA ILE A 520 -2.84 13.78 -2.97
C ILE A 520 -2.77 13.52 -4.46
N THR A 521 -2.42 12.29 -4.82
CA THR A 521 -2.46 11.80 -6.20
C THR A 521 -3.53 10.74 -6.39
N GLY A 522 -3.93 10.51 -7.62
CA GLY A 522 -4.74 9.37 -8.02
C GLY A 522 -5.81 9.73 -9.05
N PRO A 523 -6.19 8.76 -9.91
CA PRO A 523 -7.10 8.98 -11.01
C PRO A 523 -8.56 9.00 -10.56
N ASP A 524 -9.44 9.48 -11.44
CA ASP A 524 -10.88 9.27 -11.38
C ASP A 524 -11.30 8.17 -12.35
N LEU A 525 -12.00 7.17 -11.83
CA LEU A 525 -12.65 6.13 -12.63
C LEU A 525 -14.13 6.47 -12.74
N ILE A 526 -14.56 6.92 -13.91
CA ILE A 526 -15.92 7.40 -14.16
C ILE A 526 -16.69 6.38 -15.01
N PRO A 527 -17.87 5.91 -14.56
CA PRO A 527 -18.71 5.01 -15.35
C PRO A 527 -19.03 5.56 -16.74
N ARG A 528 -19.17 4.65 -17.70
CA ARG A 528 -19.62 4.92 -19.07
C ARG A 528 -20.84 4.10 -19.43
#